data_AF-A0A2M8Q7X0-F1
#
_entry.id   AF-A0A2M8Q7X0-F1
#
_cell.length_a   1.000
_cell.length_b   1.000
_cell.length_c   1.000
_cell.angle_alpha   90.00
_cell.angle_beta   90.00
_cell.angle_gamma   90.00
#
_symmetry.space_group_name_H-M   'P 1'
#
loop_
_entity.id
_entity.type
_entity.pdbx_description
1 polymer ?
#
loop_
_entity_poly.entity_id
_entity_poly.type
_entity_poly.pdbx_seq_one_letter_code
_entity_poly.pdbx_strand_id
1 'polypeptide(L)'
;PSDATLFNLIVEEMDGTGPTANVIAGEAFRNVSVTPTSPRFVQTVLAAESVFVRAATVPNTRPAAASLFLTGGQDGIAPTAGEVQGAPANKTGIFALEDADLFNLLCIPPVAPDGDVDPAVYTAALAYCKQRRAMLIVDPRTSWVNPTAVESDANNPAGFIAPLRDENAILYFPR
;
A
#
# COMPACT_ATOMS: atom_id res chain seq x y z
N PRO A 1 4.73 -1.47 -41.90
CA PRO A 1 5.39 -2.22 -40.79
C PRO A 1 5.17 -3.72 -40.97
N SER A 2 6.23 -4.50 -41.22
CA SER A 2 6.15 -5.92 -41.62
C SER A 2 5.98 -6.89 -40.44
N ASP A 3 6.17 -6.44 -39.20
CA ASP A 3 6.04 -7.30 -38.02
C ASP A 3 4.64 -7.18 -37.41
N ALA A 4 3.90 -8.30 -37.44
CA ALA A 4 2.54 -8.42 -36.91
C ALA A 4 2.49 -8.58 -35.38
N THR A 5 3.65 -8.54 -34.70
CA THR A 5 3.76 -8.73 -33.25
C THR A 5 4.29 -7.50 -32.52
N LEU A 6 4.90 -6.55 -33.22
CA LEU A 6 5.51 -5.35 -32.63
C LEU A 6 4.63 -4.12 -32.74
N PHE A 7 4.60 -3.32 -31.68
CA PHE A 7 3.87 -2.05 -31.62
C PHE A 7 4.53 -1.06 -30.66
N ASN A 8 4.11 0.20 -30.75
CA ASN A 8 4.44 1.21 -29.74
C ASN A 8 3.25 1.36 -28.81
N LEU A 9 3.51 1.55 -27.52
CA LEU A 9 2.50 1.81 -26.51
C LEU A 9 2.82 3.15 -25.84
N ILE A 10 1.80 3.98 -25.68
CA ILE A 10 1.87 5.23 -24.92
C ILE A 10 0.84 5.12 -23.82
N VAL A 11 1.22 5.48 -22.60
CA VAL A 11 0.37 5.49 -21.41
C VAL A 11 0.39 6.91 -20.85
N GLU A 12 -0.77 7.49 -20.62
CA GLU A 12 -0.92 8.88 -20.18
C GLU A 12 -1.82 8.93 -18.95
N GLU A 13 -1.35 9.65 -17.93
CA GLU A 13 -2.15 10.08 -16.78
C GLU A 13 -2.85 11.39 -17.14
N MET A 14 -4.15 11.46 -16.84
CA MET A 14 -5.02 12.57 -17.23
C MET A 14 -5.55 13.30 -15.98
N ASP A 15 -5.79 14.61 -16.07
CA ASP A 15 -6.35 15.44 -14.99
C ASP A 15 -7.86 15.24 -14.74
N GLY A 16 -8.47 14.32 -15.46
CA GLY A 16 -9.89 14.00 -15.40
C GLY A 16 -10.25 12.86 -16.33
N THR A 17 -11.55 12.61 -16.47
CA THR A 17 -12.06 11.54 -17.36
C THR A 17 -12.61 12.12 -18.66
N GLY A 18 -12.22 11.51 -19.79
CA GLY A 18 -12.80 11.78 -21.10
C GLY A 18 -11.95 12.67 -22.00
N PRO A 19 -12.43 12.99 -23.21
CA PRO A 19 -11.64 13.58 -24.29
C PRO A 19 -11.14 15.01 -24.04
N THR A 20 -11.70 15.68 -23.03
CA THR A 20 -11.35 17.05 -22.65
C THR A 20 -10.33 17.13 -21.52
N ALA A 21 -9.95 15.98 -20.95
CA ALA A 21 -8.92 15.91 -19.92
C ALA A 21 -7.54 16.19 -20.54
N ASN A 22 -6.69 16.85 -19.79
CA ASN A 22 -5.31 17.14 -20.19
C ASN A 22 -4.36 16.08 -19.66
N VAL A 23 -3.33 15.79 -20.44
CA VAL A 23 -2.23 14.91 -20.01
C VAL A 23 -1.41 15.61 -18.93
N ILE A 24 -1.29 14.99 -17.77
CA ILE A 24 -0.43 15.45 -16.67
C ILE A 24 0.96 14.81 -16.76
N ALA A 25 1.00 13.52 -17.09
CA ALA A 25 2.23 12.76 -17.21
C ALA A 25 2.07 11.62 -18.24
N GLY A 26 3.17 11.10 -18.77
CA GLY A 26 3.10 10.00 -19.73
C GLY A 26 4.39 9.20 -19.87
N GLU A 27 4.23 7.96 -20.31
CA GLU A 27 5.27 6.97 -20.56
C GLU A 27 5.12 6.42 -21.99
N ALA A 28 6.23 6.21 -22.69
CA ALA A 28 6.22 5.70 -24.06
C ALA A 28 7.17 4.51 -24.22
N PHE A 29 6.61 3.37 -24.64
CA PHE A 29 7.31 2.12 -24.87
C PHE A 29 7.36 1.83 -26.37
N ARG A 30 8.56 1.85 -26.95
CA ARG A 30 8.74 1.63 -28.39
C ARG A 30 8.99 0.16 -28.69
N ASN A 31 8.45 -0.35 -29.80
CA ASN A 31 8.67 -1.70 -30.30
C ASN A 31 8.50 -2.79 -29.23
N VAL A 32 7.45 -2.71 -28.42
CA VAL A 32 7.06 -3.80 -27.51
C VAL A 32 6.38 -4.89 -28.32
N SER A 33 6.46 -6.13 -27.83
CA SER A 33 5.99 -7.33 -28.53
C SER A 33 4.86 -8.02 -27.78
N VAL A 34 3.94 -8.61 -28.53
CA VAL A 34 2.95 -9.55 -27.98
C VAL A 34 3.48 -10.97 -27.78
N THR A 35 4.69 -11.27 -28.26
CA THR A 35 5.27 -12.63 -28.21
C THR A 35 5.98 -12.88 -26.87
N PRO A 36 5.59 -13.90 -26.07
CA PRO A 36 6.15 -14.14 -24.74
C PRO A 36 7.66 -14.43 -24.70
N THR A 37 8.22 -14.99 -25.77
CA THR A 37 9.65 -15.28 -25.89
C THR A 37 10.48 -14.07 -26.33
N SER A 38 9.83 -12.95 -26.67
CA SER A 38 10.53 -11.73 -27.07
C SER A 38 11.18 -11.06 -25.85
N PRO A 39 12.43 -10.58 -25.97
CA PRO A 39 13.03 -9.76 -24.91
C PRO A 39 12.28 -8.44 -24.69
N ARG A 40 11.43 -8.03 -25.65
CA ARG A 40 10.55 -6.86 -25.53
C ARG A 40 9.09 -7.25 -25.29
N PHE A 41 8.83 -8.42 -24.72
CA PHE A 41 7.47 -8.84 -24.37
C PHE A 41 6.80 -7.80 -23.47
N VAL A 42 5.64 -7.28 -23.90
CA VAL A 42 5.01 -6.10 -23.30
C VAL A 42 4.73 -6.26 -21.81
N GLN A 43 4.36 -7.46 -21.35
CA GLN A 43 4.10 -7.71 -19.93
C GLN A 43 5.37 -7.59 -19.08
N THR A 44 6.49 -8.13 -19.56
CA THR A 44 7.79 -8.03 -18.87
C THR A 44 8.31 -6.60 -18.87
N VAL A 45 8.19 -5.89 -20.01
CA VAL A 45 8.60 -4.49 -20.12
C VAL A 45 7.79 -3.61 -19.18
N LEU A 46 6.46 -3.72 -19.18
CA LEU A 46 5.61 -2.91 -18.28
C LEU A 46 5.84 -3.25 -16.80
N ALA A 47 6.08 -4.52 -16.47
CA ALA A 47 6.38 -4.91 -15.09
C ALA A 47 7.69 -4.30 -14.57
N ALA A 48 8.69 -4.13 -15.44
CA ALA A 48 10.00 -3.60 -15.09
C ALA A 48 10.08 -2.07 -15.18
N GLU A 49 9.42 -1.45 -16.15
CA GLU A 49 9.65 -0.05 -16.52
C GLU A 49 8.47 0.89 -16.26
N SER A 50 7.23 0.40 -16.21
CA SER A 50 6.06 1.29 -16.07
C SER A 50 5.77 1.64 -14.61
N VAL A 51 5.39 2.89 -14.37
CA VAL A 51 4.86 3.34 -13.06
C VAL A 51 3.33 3.31 -13.07
N PHE A 52 2.70 3.52 -14.23
CA PHE A 52 1.25 3.66 -14.32
C PHE A 52 0.46 2.36 -14.49
N VAL A 53 0.97 1.40 -15.27
CA VAL A 53 0.16 0.24 -15.67
C VAL A 53 0.90 -1.09 -15.57
N ARG A 54 0.14 -2.16 -15.44
CA ARG A 54 0.60 -3.55 -15.56
C ARG A 54 -0.30 -4.29 -16.55
N ALA A 55 0.28 -5.13 -17.40
CA ALA A 55 -0.50 -6.00 -18.28
C ALA A 55 -0.81 -7.33 -17.57
N ALA A 56 -2.09 -7.62 -17.39
CA ALA A 56 -2.54 -8.90 -16.83
C ALA A 56 -2.65 -10.00 -17.91
N THR A 57 -3.05 -9.62 -19.12
CA THR A 57 -3.18 -10.52 -20.27
C THR A 57 -2.70 -9.81 -21.52
N VAL A 58 -1.93 -10.51 -22.33
CA VAL A 58 -1.41 -9.99 -23.60
C VAL A 58 -2.10 -10.74 -24.75
N PRO A 59 -2.71 -10.04 -25.73
CA PRO A 59 -3.29 -10.68 -26.89
C PRO A 59 -2.20 -11.39 -27.70
N ASN A 60 -2.55 -12.41 -28.48
CA ASN A 60 -1.59 -13.13 -29.33
C ASN A 60 -1.28 -12.42 -30.67
N THR A 61 -1.91 -11.28 -30.93
CA THR A 61 -1.77 -10.48 -32.15
C THR A 61 -1.59 -9.01 -31.79
N ARG A 62 -0.87 -8.28 -32.64
CA ARG A 62 -0.69 -6.84 -32.48
C ARG A 62 -2.05 -6.12 -32.43
N PRO A 63 -2.31 -5.27 -31.42
CA PRO A 63 -3.50 -4.43 -31.37
C PRO A 63 -3.57 -3.45 -32.54
N ALA A 64 -4.79 -3.15 -33.00
CA ALA A 64 -5.02 -2.03 -33.91
C ALA A 64 -4.64 -0.70 -33.22
N ALA A 65 -4.19 0.28 -34.00
CA ALA A 65 -3.87 1.60 -33.47
C ALA A 65 -5.14 2.27 -32.93
N ALA A 66 -5.15 2.59 -31.64
CA ALA A 66 -6.27 3.23 -30.97
C ALA A 66 -5.77 3.99 -29.73
N SER A 67 -6.57 4.97 -29.30
CA SER A 67 -6.45 5.62 -27.99
C SER A 67 -7.69 5.24 -27.18
N LEU A 68 -7.49 4.79 -25.96
CA LEU A 68 -8.55 4.29 -25.08
C LEU A 68 -8.37 4.89 -23.69
N PHE A 69 -9.47 5.35 -23.10
CA PHE A 69 -9.50 5.74 -21.69
C PHE A 69 -9.80 4.50 -20.85
N LEU A 70 -8.98 4.24 -19.85
CA LEU A 70 -9.26 3.20 -18.87
C LEU A 70 -10.41 3.65 -17.96
N THR A 71 -11.35 2.76 -17.71
CA THR A 71 -12.53 3.02 -16.86
C THR A 71 -12.75 1.85 -15.91
N GLY A 72 -13.47 2.06 -14.82
CA GLY A 72 -13.87 0.97 -13.91
C GLY A 72 -12.83 0.60 -12.86
N GLY A 73 -11.77 1.40 -12.70
CA GLY A 73 -10.92 1.34 -11.50
C GLY A 73 -11.76 1.62 -10.26
N GLN A 74 -11.43 0.94 -9.16
CA GLN A 74 -12.02 1.14 -7.84
C GLN A 74 -10.89 1.20 -6.83
N ASP A 75 -10.97 2.10 -5.85
CA ASP A 75 -9.97 2.25 -4.77
C ASP A 75 -10.05 1.12 -3.73
N GLY A 76 -10.88 0.10 -3.99
CA GLY A 76 -11.14 -1.00 -3.10
C GLY A 76 -11.99 -0.59 -1.90
N ILE A 77 -11.89 -1.38 -0.83
CA ILE A 77 -12.47 -1.08 0.48
C ILE A 77 -11.35 -0.88 1.49
N ALA A 78 -11.64 -0.12 2.53
CA ALA A 78 -10.73 0.07 3.66
C ALA A 78 -10.34 -1.28 4.29
N PRO A 79 -9.05 -1.51 4.61
CA PRO A 79 -8.62 -2.75 5.25
C PRO A 79 -9.22 -2.89 6.66
N THR A 80 -9.56 -4.11 7.01
CA THR A 80 -10.02 -4.47 8.36
C THR A 80 -8.84 -4.58 9.33
N ALA A 81 -9.11 -4.48 10.63
CA ALA A 81 -8.10 -4.70 11.67
C ALA A 81 -7.43 -6.09 11.56
N GLY A 82 -8.19 -7.11 11.16
CA GLY A 82 -7.66 -8.47 10.93
C GLY A 82 -6.71 -8.55 9.74
N GLU A 83 -6.94 -7.78 8.68
CA GLU A 83 -6.03 -7.70 7.53
C GLU A 83 -4.75 -6.92 7.86
N VAL A 84 -4.84 -5.88 8.69
CA VAL A 84 -3.68 -5.15 9.20
C VAL A 84 -2.83 -6.03 10.13
N GLN A 85 -3.45 -6.81 11.03
CA GLN A 85 -2.73 -7.81 11.82
C GLN A 85 -2.11 -8.90 10.93
N GLY A 86 -2.89 -9.42 9.99
CA GLY A 86 -2.48 -10.47 9.08
C GLY A 86 -2.14 -11.79 9.76
N ALA A 87 -1.45 -12.66 9.02
CA ALA A 87 -1.10 -14.01 9.44
C ALA A 87 0.38 -14.30 9.19
N PRO A 88 1.15 -14.76 10.20
CA PRO A 88 2.58 -15.04 10.04
C PRO A 88 2.86 -16.07 8.95
N ALA A 89 2.06 -17.14 8.89
CA ALA A 89 2.25 -18.23 7.93
C ALA A 89 2.15 -17.77 6.47
N ASN A 90 1.36 -16.72 6.21
CA ASN A 90 1.11 -16.19 4.88
C ASN A 90 1.84 -14.86 4.63
N LYS A 91 2.59 -14.36 5.62
CA LYS A 91 3.27 -13.05 5.58
C LYS A 91 2.35 -11.89 5.15
N THR A 92 1.15 -11.84 5.70
CA THR A 92 0.20 -10.75 5.44
C THR A 92 0.17 -9.74 6.59
N GLY A 93 -0.42 -8.56 6.38
CA GLY A 93 -0.50 -7.52 7.40
C GLY A 93 0.89 -7.08 7.89
N ILE A 94 1.07 -6.93 9.21
CA ILE A 94 2.37 -6.60 9.81
C ILE A 94 3.45 -7.65 9.49
N PHE A 95 3.09 -8.91 9.22
CA PHE A 95 4.04 -9.97 8.87
C PHE A 95 4.56 -9.89 7.43
N ALA A 96 4.04 -8.99 6.60
CA ALA A 96 4.66 -8.67 5.30
C ALA A 96 6.08 -8.09 5.48
N LEU A 97 6.37 -7.51 6.66
CA LEU A 97 7.69 -7.01 7.03
C LEU A 97 8.72 -8.13 7.26
N GLU A 98 8.33 -9.41 7.23
CA GLU A 98 9.26 -10.55 7.22
C GLU A 98 10.12 -10.62 5.95
N ASP A 99 9.65 -9.99 4.87
CA ASP A 99 10.43 -9.88 3.62
C ASP A 99 11.28 -8.60 3.55
N ALA A 100 11.13 -7.70 4.54
CA ALA A 100 11.99 -6.55 4.71
C ALA A 100 13.23 -6.92 5.53
N ASP A 101 14.41 -6.47 5.07
CA ASP A 101 15.70 -6.75 5.73
C ASP A 101 15.71 -6.23 7.18
N LEU A 102 15.59 -4.91 7.36
CA LEU A 102 15.58 -4.26 8.67
C LEU A 102 14.56 -3.14 8.74
N PHE A 103 13.77 -3.13 9.82
CA PHE A 103 13.01 -1.95 10.25
C PHE A 103 13.25 -1.73 11.74
N ASN A 104 13.44 -0.46 12.14
CA ASN A 104 13.69 -0.09 13.53
C ASN A 104 12.48 0.55 14.20
N LEU A 105 11.59 1.15 13.42
CA LEU A 105 10.40 1.86 13.88
C LEU A 105 9.19 1.33 13.10
N LEU A 106 8.10 1.06 13.81
CA LEU A 106 6.80 0.72 13.24
C LEU A 106 5.78 1.76 13.68
N CYS A 107 5.14 2.40 12.71
CA CYS A 107 3.99 3.27 12.91
C CYS A 107 2.83 2.71 12.10
N ILE A 108 1.65 2.59 12.71
CA ILE A 108 0.44 2.07 12.07
C ILE A 108 -0.59 3.20 12.12
N PRO A 109 -0.84 3.90 11.01
CA PRO A 109 -1.87 4.93 10.99
C PRO A 109 -3.27 4.30 11.07
N PRO A 110 -4.27 5.04 11.55
CA PRO A 110 -5.66 4.58 11.49
C PRO A 110 -6.11 4.42 10.04
N VAL A 111 -6.95 3.42 9.81
CA VAL A 111 -7.48 3.13 8.47
C VAL A 111 -8.37 4.28 7.95
N ALA A 112 -9.04 4.98 8.86
CA ALA A 112 -9.79 6.20 8.57
C ALA A 112 -9.01 7.42 9.08
N PRO A 113 -9.00 8.56 8.35
CA PRO A 113 -8.24 9.77 8.72
C PRO A 113 -8.47 10.26 10.16
N ASP A 114 -9.71 10.17 10.65
CA ASP A 114 -10.10 10.59 12.00
C ASP A 114 -10.38 9.40 12.94
N GLY A 115 -9.80 8.24 12.63
CA GLY A 115 -10.03 6.99 13.38
C GLY A 115 -9.03 6.75 14.51
N ASP A 116 -9.35 5.71 15.29
CA ASP A 116 -8.40 5.02 16.16
C ASP A 116 -7.97 3.71 15.48
N VAL A 117 -6.71 3.33 15.68
CA VAL A 117 -6.26 1.97 15.37
C VAL A 117 -6.86 1.01 16.39
N ASP A 118 -7.30 -0.16 15.93
CA ASP A 118 -7.83 -1.20 16.81
C ASP A 118 -6.78 -1.62 17.86
N PRO A 119 -7.10 -1.64 19.17
CA PRO A 119 -6.16 -2.02 20.22
C PRO A 119 -5.53 -3.41 20.03
N ALA A 120 -6.23 -4.34 19.39
CA ALA A 120 -5.70 -5.67 19.08
C ALA A 120 -4.59 -5.60 18.02
N VAL A 121 -4.68 -4.66 17.06
CA VAL A 121 -3.61 -4.41 16.08
C VAL A 121 -2.34 -3.94 16.80
N TYR A 122 -2.44 -2.96 17.70
CA TYR A 122 -1.28 -2.49 18.45
C TYR A 122 -0.69 -3.57 19.37
N THR A 123 -1.53 -4.38 20.00
CA THR A 123 -1.05 -5.50 20.84
C THR A 123 -0.26 -6.52 20.02
N ALA A 124 -0.76 -6.89 18.83
CA ALA A 124 -0.04 -7.77 17.91
C ALA A 124 1.25 -7.13 17.38
N ALA A 125 1.18 -5.85 17.00
CA ALA A 125 2.32 -5.08 16.50
C ALA A 125 3.43 -4.96 17.56
N LEU A 126 3.09 -4.72 18.83
CA LEU A 126 4.06 -4.67 19.91
C LEU A 126 4.76 -6.03 20.08
N ALA A 127 4.00 -7.13 20.11
CA ALA A 127 4.58 -8.47 20.18
C ALA A 127 5.54 -8.75 19.01
N TYR A 128 5.21 -8.26 17.82
CA TYR A 128 6.04 -8.36 16.64
C TYR A 128 7.31 -7.49 16.72
N CYS A 129 7.18 -6.22 17.14
CA CYS A 129 8.30 -5.31 17.37
C CYS A 129 9.31 -5.89 18.36
N LYS A 130 8.86 -6.54 19.43
CA LYS A 130 9.74 -7.22 20.40
C LYS A 130 10.60 -8.30 19.74
N GLN A 131 10.02 -9.12 18.86
CA GLN A 131 10.76 -10.17 18.14
C GLN A 131 11.78 -9.57 17.16
N ARG A 132 11.41 -8.46 16.51
CA ARG A 132 12.26 -7.77 15.52
C ARG A 132 13.22 -6.75 16.13
N ARG A 133 13.19 -6.55 17.46
CA ARG A 133 13.92 -5.49 18.19
C ARG A 133 13.65 -4.09 17.62
N ALA A 134 12.41 -3.85 17.20
CA ALA A 134 11.92 -2.57 16.73
C ALA A 134 11.14 -1.83 17.83
N MET A 135 10.90 -0.54 17.61
CA MET A 135 10.04 0.30 18.45
C MET A 135 8.69 0.53 17.77
N LEU A 136 7.60 0.30 18.49
CA LEU A 136 6.26 0.66 18.09
C LEU A 136 5.98 2.12 18.49
N ILE A 137 5.60 2.94 17.52
CA ILE A 137 5.05 4.27 17.74
C ILE A 137 3.52 4.13 17.82
N VAL A 138 2.98 4.43 18.99
CA VAL A 138 1.55 4.35 19.28
C VAL A 138 0.95 5.74 19.21
N ASP A 139 0.01 5.94 18.28
CA ASP A 139 -0.72 7.20 18.20
C ASP A 139 -1.71 7.34 19.37
N PRO A 140 -1.86 8.54 19.95
CA PRO A 140 -2.89 8.82 20.94
C PRO A 140 -4.29 8.49 20.42
N ARG A 141 -5.24 8.23 21.30
CA ARG A 141 -6.64 8.07 20.89
C ARG A 141 -7.26 9.41 20.51
N THR A 142 -8.16 9.40 19.52
CA THR A 142 -8.99 10.54 19.10
C THR A 142 -9.73 11.22 20.25
N SER A 143 -10.15 10.45 21.26
CA SER A 143 -10.88 10.95 22.44
C SER A 143 -10.00 11.66 23.46
N TRP A 144 -8.67 11.53 23.36
CA TRP A 144 -7.74 12.21 24.26
C TRP A 144 -7.49 13.63 23.75
N VAL A 145 -8.32 14.56 24.20
CA VAL A 145 -8.25 15.98 23.81
C VAL A 145 -7.48 16.85 24.83
N ASN A 146 -6.99 16.26 25.91
CA ASN A 146 -6.22 16.93 26.96
C ASN A 146 -5.32 15.93 27.73
N PRO A 147 -4.28 16.41 28.45
CA PRO A 147 -3.38 15.54 29.22
C PRO A 147 -4.09 14.67 30.26
N THR A 148 -5.16 15.16 30.89
CA THR A 148 -5.91 14.41 31.91
C THR A 148 -6.55 13.14 31.35
N ALA A 149 -7.00 13.14 30.09
CA ALA A 149 -7.52 11.94 29.44
C ALA A 149 -6.44 10.86 29.28
N VAL A 150 -5.21 11.27 28.93
CA VAL A 150 -4.04 10.38 28.82
C VAL A 150 -3.66 9.82 30.19
N GLU A 151 -3.58 10.67 31.22
CA GLU A 151 -3.27 10.27 32.59
C GLU A 151 -4.32 9.31 33.16
N SER A 152 -5.60 9.55 32.87
CA SER A 152 -6.69 8.68 33.32
C SER A 152 -6.60 7.28 32.69
N ASP A 153 -6.28 7.19 31.40
CA ASP A 153 -6.11 5.89 30.74
C ASP A 153 -4.82 5.19 31.21
N ALA A 154 -3.74 5.95 31.38
CA ALA A 154 -2.48 5.45 31.91
C ALA A 154 -2.66 4.83 33.31
N ASN A 155 -3.45 5.44 34.19
CA ASN A 155 -3.70 4.93 35.54
C ASN A 155 -4.78 3.83 35.60
N ASN A 156 -5.45 3.54 34.49
CA ASN A 156 -6.46 2.49 34.41
C ASN A 156 -5.80 1.15 34.01
N PRO A 157 -5.82 0.11 34.87
CA PRO A 157 -5.23 -1.19 34.52
C PRO A 157 -5.95 -1.92 33.38
N ALA A 158 -7.16 -1.48 33.02
CA ALA A 158 -7.91 -1.94 31.84
C ALA A 158 -7.94 -0.88 30.71
N GLY A 159 -7.09 0.16 30.80
CA GLY A 159 -6.99 1.22 29.81
C GLY A 159 -6.30 0.76 28.52
N PHE A 160 -6.38 1.59 27.48
CA PHE A 160 -5.75 1.36 26.18
C PHE A 160 -4.21 1.27 26.29
N ILE A 161 -3.59 2.08 27.14
CA ILE A 161 -2.14 2.09 27.36
C ILE A 161 -1.68 0.81 28.08
N ALA A 162 -2.52 0.22 28.93
CA ALA A 162 -2.13 -0.88 29.81
C ALA A 162 -1.43 -2.05 29.08
N PRO A 163 -1.96 -2.62 27.99
CA PRO A 163 -1.28 -3.69 27.24
C PRO A 163 -0.06 -3.23 26.44
N LEU A 164 0.14 -1.92 26.28
CA LEU A 164 1.21 -1.32 25.49
C LEU A 164 2.38 -0.80 26.35
N ARG A 165 2.32 -0.99 27.68
CA ARG A 165 3.40 -0.63 28.61
C ARG A 165 4.58 -1.59 28.49
N ASP A 166 5.45 -1.33 27.53
CA ASP A 166 6.60 -2.17 27.21
C ASP A 166 7.78 -1.31 26.75
N GLU A 167 9.00 -1.82 26.90
CA GLU A 167 10.22 -1.12 26.49
C GLU A 167 10.30 -0.89 24.98
N ASN A 168 9.55 -1.66 24.20
CA ASN A 168 9.46 -1.55 22.74
C ASN A 168 8.30 -0.65 22.26
N ALA A 169 7.66 0.14 23.12
CA ALA A 169 6.57 1.04 22.74
C ALA A 169 6.82 2.49 23.18
N ILE A 170 6.48 3.46 22.33
CA ILE A 170 6.51 4.88 22.62
C ILE A 170 5.18 5.51 22.19
N LEU A 171 4.63 6.36 23.04
CA LEU A 171 3.45 7.17 22.74
C LEU A 171 3.81 8.65 22.84
N TYR A 172 3.40 9.45 21.85
CA TYR A 172 3.61 10.89 21.82
C TYR A 172 2.26 11.62 21.77
N PHE A 173 2.02 12.54 22.70
CA PHE A 173 0.80 13.35 22.80
C PHE A 173 1.16 14.85 22.73
N PRO A 174 0.34 15.72 22.10
CA PRO A 174 -0.94 15.44 21.43
C PRO A 174 -0.78 14.80 20.05
N ARG A 175 -1.92 14.50 19.42
CA ARG A 175 -1.99 14.19 17.98
C ARG A 175 -1.55 15.39 17.14
#